data_AF-A0A5B0HFT1-F1
#
_entry.id   AF-A0A5B0HFT1-F1
#
_cell.length_a   1.000
_cell.length_b   1.000
_cell.length_c   1.000
_cell.angle_alpha   90.00
_cell.angle_beta   90.00
_cell.angle_gamma   90.00
#
_symmetry.space_group_name_H-M   'P 1'
#
loop_
_entity.id
_entity.type
_entity.pdbx_description
1 polymer ?
#
loop_
_entity_poly.entity_id
_entity_poly.type
_entity_poly.pdbx_seq_one_letter_code
_entity_poly.pdbx_strand_id
1 'polypeptide(L)' 'MEQEQTAQEEQIRTRAYYLWEQAADPKGTPDEYWEQAREEIEKEAPPIESGPIAGGPVK' A
#
# COMPACT_ATOMS: atom_id res chain seq x y z
N MET A 1 -4.38 10.78 17.60
CA MET A 1 -4.76 9.64 16.73
C MET A 1 -4.56 9.97 15.24
N GLU A 2 -3.66 10.90 14.88
CA GLU A 2 -3.40 11.26 13.48
C GLU A 2 -2.35 10.35 12.79
N GLN A 3 -1.55 9.63 13.58
CA GLN A 3 -0.44 8.81 13.08
C GLN A 3 -0.89 7.57 12.29
N GLU A 4 -2.11 7.09 12.54
CA GLU A 4 -2.62 5.84 11.96
C GLU A 4 -3.19 6.07 10.56
N GLN A 5 -3.82 7.23 10.32
CA GLN A 5 -4.35 7.60 9.01
C GLN A 5 -3.21 7.79 8.00
N THR A 6 -2.14 8.51 8.39
CA THR A 6 -0.99 8.72 7.51
C THR A 6 -0.26 7.42 7.19
N ALA A 7 -0.11 6.52 8.18
CA ALA A 7 0.53 5.22 7.95
C ALA A 7 -0.28 4.36 6.96
N GLN A 8 -1.60 4.38 7.06
CA GLN A 8 -2.48 3.65 6.15
C GLN A 8 -2.41 4.21 4.72
N GLU A 9 -2.45 5.54 4.57
CA GLU A 9 -2.31 6.19 3.26
C GLU A 9 -0.95 5.92 2.60
N GLU A 10 0.15 5.89 3.37
CA GLU A 10 1.48 5.56 2.86
C GLU A 10 1.57 4.11 2.36
N GLN A 11 0.91 3.17 3.04
CA GLN A 11 0.84 1.78 2.58
C GLN A 11 0.01 1.65 1.30
N ILE A 12 -1.13 2.34 1.23
CA ILE A 12 -1.99 2.38 0.02
C ILE A 12 -1.20 2.92 -1.16
N ARG A 13 -0.48 4.03 -0.97
CA ARG A 13 0.36 4.63 -2.00
C ARG A 13 1.43 3.68 -2.52
N THR A 14 2.13 3.03 -1.60
CA THR A 14 3.19 2.07 -1.93
C THR A 14 2.61 0.89 -2.72
N ARG A 15 1.51 0.32 -2.25
CA ARG A 15 0.84 -0.82 -2.88
C ARG A 15 0.26 -0.47 -4.26
N ALA A 16 -0.38 0.69 -4.39
CA ALA A 16 -0.91 1.19 -5.65
C ALA A 16 0.20 1.39 -6.69
N TYR A 17 1.35 1.94 -6.27
CA TYR A 17 2.52 2.10 -7.13
C TYR A 17 3.04 0.74 -7.62
N TYR A 18 3.19 -0.25 -6.74
CA TYR A 18 3.63 -1.60 -7.12
C TYR A 18 2.63 -2.32 -8.05
N LEU A 19 1.33 -2.15 -7.83
CA LEU A 19 0.28 -2.70 -8.70
C LEU A 19 0.36 -2.07 -10.09
N TRP A 20 0.48 -0.75 -10.15
CA TRP A 20 0.61 -0.01 -11.41
C TRP A 20 1.92 -0.36 -12.15
N GLU A 21 3.04 -0.50 -11.43
CA GLU A 21 4.34 -0.88 -12.02
C GLU A 21 4.28 -2.27 -12.65
N GLN A 22 3.68 -3.24 -11.94
CA GLN A 22 3.51 -4.63 -12.40
C GLN A 22 2.41 -4.83 -13.44
N ALA A 23 1.46 -3.90 -13.56
CA ALA A 23 0.41 -3.98 -14.55
C ALA A 23 0.99 -4.02 -15.97
N ALA A 24 0.58 -5.03 -16.73
CA ALA A 24 0.89 -5.18 -18.15
C ALA A 24 -0.02 -4.27 -19.00
N ASP A 25 0.46 -3.89 -20.18
CA ASP A 25 -0.22 -2.91 -21.03
C ASP A 25 -1.53 -3.45 -21.65
N PRO A 26 -2.61 -2.63 -21.74
CA PRO A 26 -2.68 -1.23 -21.31
C PRO A 26 -2.83 -1.10 -19.79
N LYS A 27 -1.94 -0.29 -19.19
CA LYS A 27 -2.02 0.04 -17.77
C LYS A 27 -3.31 0.82 -17.52
N GLY A 28 -4.16 0.31 -16.64
CA GLY A 28 -5.32 1.02 -16.09
C GLY A 28 -4.96 2.35 -15.43
N THR A 29 -5.96 3.08 -14.96
CA THR A 29 -5.74 4.38 -14.33
C THR A 29 -5.09 4.23 -12.95
N PRO A 30 -4.25 5.19 -12.52
CA PRO A 30 -3.66 5.17 -11.18
C PRO A 30 -4.72 5.17 -10.06
N ASP A 31 -5.89 5.78 -10.28
CA ASP A 31 -7.03 5.73 -9.35
C ASP A 31 -7.55 4.30 -9.13
N GLU A 32 -7.68 3.49 -10.19
CA GLU A 32 -8.11 2.08 -10.04
C GLU A 32 -7.16 1.28 -9.14
N TYR A 33 -5.84 1.44 -9.34
CA TYR A 33 -4.85 0.77 -8.49
C TYR A 33 -4.81 1.34 -7.07
N TRP A 34 -5.13 2.62 -6.91
CA TRP A 34 -5.25 3.25 -5.60
C TRP A 34 -6.44 2.70 -4.81
N GLU A 35 -7.62 2.60 -5.42
CA GLU A 35 -8.79 2.01 -4.77
C GLU A 35 -8.57 0.54 -4.45
N GLN A 36 -7.96 -0.21 -5.38
CA GLN A 36 -7.59 -1.61 -5.14
C GLN A 36 -6.62 -1.75 -3.97
N ALA A 37 -5.57 -0.93 -3.92
CA ALA A 37 -4.63 -0.91 -2.80
C ALA A 37 -5.31 -0.53 -1.48
N ARG A 38 -6.25 0.41 -1.50
CA ARG A 38 -7.03 0.82 -0.32
C ARG A 38 -7.87 -0.32 0.21
N GLU A 39 -8.60 -1.02 -0.64
CA GLU A 39 -9.38 -2.18 -0.24
C GLU A 39 -8.50 -3.31 0.31
N GLU A 40 -7.34 -3.56 -0.30
CA GLU A 40 -6.39 -4.58 0.17
C GLU A 40 -5.86 -4.24 1.57
N ILE A 41 -5.42 -2.99 1.79
CA ILE A 41 -4.94 -2.50 3.09
C ILE A 41 -6.05 -2.49 4.15
N GLU A 42 -7.27 -2.10 3.78
CA GLU A 42 -8.42 -2.10 4.70
C GLU A 42 -8.85 -3.53 5.08
N LYS A 43 -8.76 -4.49 4.15
CA LYS A 43 -9.04 -5.91 4.41
C LYS A 43 -7.90 -6.63 5.14
N GLU A 44 -6.64 -6.26 4.89
CA GLU A 44 -5.45 -6.83 5.53
C GLU A 44 -5.21 -6.32 6.96
N ALA A 45 -5.92 -5.27 7.42
CA ALA A 45 -5.75 -4.73 8.76
C ALA A 45 -6.71 -5.37 9.80
N PRO A 46 -6.30 -6.41 10.56
CA PRO A 46 -6.75 -6.54 11.94
C PRO A 46 -5.99 -5.51 12.81
N PRO A 47 -6.53 -5.12 13.98
CA PRO A 47 -6.05 -3.98 14.77
C PRO A 47 -4.73 -4.21 15.53
N ILE A 48 -3.77 -4.97 14.99
CA ILE A 48 -2.57 -5.35 15.74
C ILE A 48 -1.32 -5.43 14.86
N GLU A 49 -0.49 -4.40 15.02
CA GLU A 49 0.98 -4.44 14.93
C GLU A 49 1.58 -4.92 13.60
N SER A 50 1.64 -4.04 12.60
CA SER A 50 2.69 -4.12 11.58
C SER A 50 3.86 -3.24 12.02
N GLY A 51 4.82 -3.90 12.69
CA GLY A 51 6.15 -3.37 12.97
C GLY A 51 6.90 -2.91 11.71
N PRO A 52 8.10 -2.32 11.88
CA PRO A 52 8.72 -1.42 10.93
C PRO A 52 8.89 -2.10 9.57
N ILE A 53 8.32 -1.49 8.52
CA ILE A 53 8.67 -1.85 7.15
C ILE A 53 10.19 -1.79 7.03
N ALA A 54 10.77 -2.94 6.73
CA ALA A 54 12.20 -3.16 6.67
C ALA A 54 12.85 -2.24 5.63
N GLY A 55 13.49 -1.17 6.11
CA GLY A 55 14.75 -0.72 5.54
C GLY A 55 15.75 -1.86 5.72
N GLY A 56 16.02 -2.61 4.66
CA GLY A 56 16.53 -3.97 4.72
C GLY A 56 17.94 -4.16 5.30
N PRO A 57 18.36 -5.41 5.59
CA PRO A 57 19.74 -5.71 5.91
C PRO A 57 20.49 -6.09 4.64
N VAL A 58 21.31 -5.18 4.10
CA VAL A 58 22.43 -5.56 3.24
C VAL A 58 23.74 -5.14 3.91
N LYS A 59 24.22 -6.08 4.74
CA LYS A 59 25.61 -6.44 5.05
C LYS A 59 26.72 -5.69 4.30
#